data_AF-A0A9N9B9B8-F1
#
_entry.id   AF-A0A9N9B9B8-F1
#
_cell.length_a   1.000
_cell.length_b   1.000
_cell.length_c   1.000
_cell.angle_alpha   90.00
_cell.angle_beta   90.00
_cell.angle_gamma   90.00
#
_symmetry.space_group_name_H-M   'P 1'
#
loop_
_entity.id
_entity.type
_entity.pdbx_description
1 polymer ?
#
loop_
_entity_poly.entity_id
_entity_poly.type
_entity_poly.pdbx_seq_one_letter_code
_entity_poly.pdbx_strand_id
1 'polypeptide(L)'
;MPKITDMLDEEKRIADTVLFKKEGLEILTDAISHKSRIIKTNILVDTGMTKEGYSTINFPAPLLRATYLQNRFGSVTRSKSPSHTFKDFIISVFAKMNSKVLQKSLGVGNDCLLLERAWQMEFYRASMQVLPADIYASVDVGAVFGSEGYLDFYVNDQRNWAIELLRDGDKLQEHQRFQKDGRYASILKYAKEWAIIDIRNSKKGPPEQKGKDVIYVLCAENFESVQLIYPDGNKDHVQLLGEEENSLGYDISEFFI
;
A
#
# COMPACT_ATOMS: atom_id res chain seq x y z
N MET A 1 20.62 6.67 5.75
CA MET A 1 20.25 5.25 5.91
C MET A 1 21.35 4.39 5.30
N PRO A 2 21.63 3.19 5.83
CA PRO A 2 22.44 2.19 5.11
C PRO A 2 21.84 1.96 3.72
N LYS A 3 22.67 1.71 2.71
CA LYS A 3 22.14 1.37 1.40
C LYS A 3 21.52 -0.03 1.50
N ILE A 4 20.37 -0.25 0.87
CA ILE A 4 19.73 -1.58 0.84
C ILE A 4 20.65 -2.64 0.21
N THR A 5 21.55 -2.21 -0.68
CA THR A 5 22.63 -3.05 -1.26
C THR A 5 23.49 -3.72 -0.20
N ASP A 6 23.57 -3.14 0.99
CA ASP A 6 24.45 -3.63 2.04
C ASP A 6 23.74 -4.69 2.90
N MET A 7 22.42 -4.85 2.80
CA MET A 7 21.62 -5.80 3.62
C MET A 7 21.78 -7.23 3.12
N LEU A 8 21.85 -8.19 4.05
CA LEU A 8 21.79 -9.62 3.74
C LEU A 8 20.37 -10.02 3.31
N ASP A 9 20.23 -11.14 2.62
CA ASP A 9 18.92 -11.56 2.09
C ASP A 9 17.92 -11.94 3.19
N GLU A 10 18.40 -12.55 4.28
CA GLU A 10 17.59 -12.77 5.48
C GLU A 10 17.11 -11.44 6.10
N GLU A 11 17.96 -10.41 6.09
CA GLU A 11 17.61 -9.09 6.61
C GLU A 11 16.54 -8.40 5.76
N LYS A 12 16.66 -8.52 4.42
CA LYS A 12 15.64 -8.04 3.49
C LYS A 12 14.32 -8.77 3.72
N ARG A 13 14.33 -10.10 3.95
CA ARG A 13 13.11 -10.88 4.23
C ARG A 13 12.38 -10.41 5.49
N ILE A 14 13.11 -10.16 6.57
CA ILE A 14 12.53 -9.63 7.82
C ILE A 14 11.94 -8.24 7.59
N ALA A 15 12.70 -7.34 6.95
CA ALA A 15 12.24 -5.99 6.65
C ALA A 15 11.05 -5.97 5.69
N ASP A 16 11.02 -6.85 4.69
CA ASP A 16 9.88 -7.03 3.77
C ASP A 16 8.66 -7.52 4.56
N THR A 17 8.80 -8.46 5.49
CA THR A 17 7.68 -8.94 6.31
C THR A 17 7.10 -7.84 7.20
N VAL A 18 7.96 -7.05 7.85
CA VAL A 18 7.52 -5.87 8.64
C VAL A 18 6.88 -4.82 7.72
N LEU A 19 7.42 -4.63 6.52
CA LEU A 19 6.90 -3.67 5.54
C LEU A 19 5.43 -3.95 5.18
N PHE A 20 5.03 -5.22 5.10
CA PHE A 20 3.67 -5.63 4.75
C PHE A 20 2.74 -5.88 5.95
N LYS A 21 3.19 -5.68 7.20
CA LYS A 21 2.36 -5.82 8.41
C LYS A 21 2.11 -4.45 9.08
N LYS A 22 0.85 -4.03 9.23
CA LYS A 22 0.50 -2.67 9.72
C LYS A 22 1.05 -2.41 11.13
N GLU A 23 0.93 -3.40 12.01
CA GLU A 23 1.33 -3.32 13.42
C GLU A 23 2.80 -3.71 13.68
N GLY A 24 3.57 -4.04 12.64
CA GLY A 24 4.91 -4.60 12.79
C GLY A 24 4.89 -6.11 13.02
N LEU A 25 6.07 -6.71 13.21
CA LEU A 25 6.25 -8.15 13.36
C LEU A 25 6.59 -8.50 14.81
N GLU A 26 5.83 -9.40 15.42
CA GLU A 26 6.16 -9.97 16.73
C GLU A 26 7.17 -11.09 16.54
N ILE A 27 8.27 -11.06 17.28
CA ILE A 27 9.33 -12.06 17.23
C ILE A 27 9.74 -12.40 18.66
N LEU A 28 10.05 -13.68 18.90
CA LEU A 28 10.67 -14.13 20.14
C LEU A 28 12.01 -13.40 20.36
N THR A 29 12.18 -12.79 21.53
CA THR A 29 13.34 -11.95 21.85
C THR A 29 14.67 -12.68 21.68
N ASP A 30 14.67 -14.01 21.88
CA ASP A 30 15.85 -14.88 21.74
C ASP A 30 15.97 -15.61 20.39
N ALA A 31 14.93 -15.55 19.54
CA ALA A 31 14.90 -16.26 18.25
C ALA A 31 15.67 -15.55 17.14
N ILE A 32 16.04 -14.27 17.33
CA ILE A 32 16.92 -13.57 16.41
C ILE A 32 18.37 -13.93 16.77
N SER A 33 18.79 -15.13 16.37
CA SER A 33 20.21 -15.49 16.34
C SER A 33 20.94 -14.40 15.56
N HIS A 34 21.78 -13.63 16.27
CA HIS A 34 22.31 -12.33 15.87
C HIS A 34 21.29 -11.18 15.94
N LYS A 35 21.48 -10.27 16.91
CA LYS A 35 21.00 -8.87 16.91
C LYS A 35 21.38 -8.18 15.58
N SER A 36 20.64 -8.51 14.54
CA SER A 36 20.99 -8.35 13.14
C SER A 36 21.16 -6.88 12.84
N ARG A 37 22.02 -6.58 11.88
CA ARG A 37 22.53 -5.23 11.61
C ARG A 37 21.39 -4.23 11.41
N ILE A 38 20.21 -4.69 10.99
CA ILE A 38 18.96 -3.94 10.81
C ILE A 38 18.56 -3.11 12.04
N ILE A 39 18.60 -3.69 13.25
CA ILE A 39 18.28 -2.95 14.49
C ILE A 39 19.41 -1.96 14.80
N LYS A 40 20.67 -2.40 14.70
CA LYS A 40 21.85 -1.56 14.95
C LYS A 40 22.02 -0.40 13.97
N THR A 41 21.42 -0.51 12.80
CA THR A 41 21.46 0.49 11.73
C THR A 41 20.19 1.34 11.65
N ASN A 42 19.26 1.17 12.61
CA ASN A 42 17.97 1.86 12.69
C ASN A 42 17.11 1.71 11.42
N ILE A 43 17.24 0.59 10.69
CA ILE A 43 16.30 0.27 9.60
C ILE A 43 14.96 -0.16 10.21
N LEU A 44 15.01 -0.99 11.24
CA LEU A 44 13.89 -1.39 12.09
C LEU A 44 14.25 -1.10 13.55
N VAL A 45 13.26 -0.88 14.40
CA VAL A 45 13.42 -0.68 15.84
C VAL A 45 12.47 -1.60 16.59
N ASP A 46 12.86 -1.97 17.80
CA ASP A 46 11.95 -2.56 18.77
C ASP A 46 10.99 -1.46 19.25
N THR A 47 9.70 -1.70 19.06
CA THR A 47 8.61 -0.77 19.40
C THR A 47 7.86 -1.17 20.66
N GLY A 48 8.26 -2.27 21.32
CA GLY A 48 7.73 -2.67 22.62
C GLY A 48 7.63 -4.18 22.82
N MET A 49 7.59 -4.58 24.09
CA MET A 49 7.40 -5.96 24.54
C MET A 49 5.90 -6.29 24.59
N THR A 50 5.39 -7.03 23.62
CA THR A 50 4.05 -7.62 23.70
C THR A 50 4.17 -9.08 24.15
N LYS A 51 3.89 -9.31 25.45
CA LYS A 51 3.98 -10.61 26.16
C LYS A 51 5.42 -11.01 26.54
N GLU A 52 5.55 -11.72 27.65
CA GLU A 52 6.83 -12.16 28.21
C GLU A 52 7.66 -12.90 27.13
N GLY A 53 8.81 -12.34 26.77
CA GLY A 53 9.76 -12.94 25.81
C GLY A 53 9.54 -12.64 24.33
N TYR A 54 8.68 -11.68 23.98
CA TYR A 54 8.48 -11.24 22.58
C TYR A 54 8.68 -9.72 22.43
N SER A 55 9.30 -9.33 21.31
CA SER A 55 9.48 -7.94 20.88
C SER A 55 8.71 -7.68 19.59
N THR A 56 8.05 -6.53 19.49
CA THR A 56 7.46 -6.06 18.22
C THR A 56 8.44 -5.17 17.48
N ILE A 57 8.90 -5.62 16.31
CA ILE A 57 9.76 -4.81 15.44
C ILE A 57 8.95 -4.05 14.39
N ASN A 58 9.27 -2.77 14.21
CA ASN A 58 8.66 -1.92 13.19
C ASN A 58 9.67 -0.93 12.59
N PHE A 59 9.30 -0.24 11.52
CA PHE A 59 10.09 0.88 11.03
C PHE A 59 10.05 2.04 12.04
N PRO A 60 11.17 2.76 12.26
CA PRO A 60 11.23 3.81 13.29
C PRO A 60 10.34 5.02 12.97
N ALA A 61 10.00 5.19 11.69
CA ALA A 61 9.09 6.22 11.23
C ALA A 61 8.43 5.77 9.92
N PRO A 62 7.20 6.25 9.63
CA PRO A 62 6.53 6.03 8.34
C PRO A 62 7.41 6.44 7.15
N LEU A 63 8.18 7.53 7.28
CA LEU A 63 9.12 7.96 6.24
C LEU A 63 10.19 6.91 5.94
N LEU A 64 10.78 6.28 6.96
CA LEU A 64 11.81 5.25 6.76
C LEU A 64 11.22 3.97 6.14
N ARG A 65 9.96 3.66 6.46
CA ARG A 65 9.19 2.60 5.79
C ARG A 65 9.00 2.90 4.30
N ALA A 66 8.60 4.13 3.99
CA ALA A 66 8.44 4.59 2.61
C ALA A 66 9.77 4.67 1.85
N THR A 67 10.85 5.11 2.49
CA THR A 67 12.22 5.11 1.93
C THR A 67 12.73 3.70 1.69
N TYR A 68 12.50 2.77 2.62
CA TYR A 68 12.83 1.35 2.43
C TYR A 68 12.09 0.78 1.23
N LEU A 69 10.78 1.01 1.15
CA LEU A 69 9.95 0.62 0.00
C LEU A 69 10.50 1.18 -1.33
N GLN A 70 10.83 2.47 -1.39
CA GLN A 70 11.41 3.08 -2.59
C GLN A 70 12.75 2.45 -2.97
N ASN A 71 13.69 2.34 -2.01
CA ASN A 71 15.00 1.74 -2.29
C ASN A 71 14.92 0.24 -2.62
N ARG A 72 13.95 -0.48 -2.04
CA ARG A 72 13.78 -1.94 -2.17
C ARG A 72 13.09 -2.31 -3.47
N PHE A 73 12.17 -1.46 -3.93
CA PHE A 73 11.27 -1.72 -5.05
C PHE A 73 11.36 -0.70 -6.19
N GLY A 74 12.34 0.21 -6.20
CA GLY A 74 12.78 0.79 -7.46
C GLY A 74 13.55 2.11 -7.42
N SER A 75 14.51 2.23 -8.34
CA SER A 75 14.54 3.41 -9.20
C SER A 75 13.22 3.43 -9.98
N VAL A 76 12.25 4.18 -9.49
CA VAL A 76 10.92 4.27 -10.10
C VAL A 76 11.03 5.15 -11.36
N THR A 77 10.89 4.58 -12.55
CA THR A 77 10.75 5.35 -13.78
C THR A 77 9.45 6.15 -13.70
N ARG A 78 9.56 7.47 -13.67
CA ARG A 78 8.40 8.38 -13.56
C ARG A 78 7.75 8.59 -14.92
N SER A 79 6.43 8.74 -14.94
CA SER A 79 5.69 9.08 -16.16
C SER A 79 6.15 10.43 -16.73
N LYS A 80 6.37 10.48 -18.05
CA LYS A 80 6.64 11.73 -18.79
C LYS A 80 5.36 12.53 -19.06
N SER A 81 4.20 11.89 -18.94
CA SER A 81 2.87 12.47 -19.17
C SER A 81 1.95 12.05 -18.01
N PRO A 82 2.06 12.73 -16.85
CA PRO A 82 1.31 12.36 -15.66
C PRO A 82 -0.19 12.64 -15.81
N SER A 83 -1.03 11.81 -15.20
CA SER A 83 -2.48 11.96 -15.26
C SER A 83 -2.96 13.24 -14.58
N HIS A 84 -3.86 13.97 -15.25
CA HIS A 84 -4.36 15.26 -14.78
C HIS A 84 -5.70 15.17 -14.03
N THR A 85 -6.48 14.11 -14.26
CA THR A 85 -7.76 13.89 -13.58
C THR A 85 -7.64 12.80 -12.53
N PHE A 86 -8.49 12.85 -11.50
CA PHE A 86 -8.48 11.86 -10.42
C PHE A 86 -8.83 10.47 -10.94
N LYS A 87 -9.82 10.38 -11.84
CA LYS A 87 -10.22 9.13 -12.49
C LYS A 87 -9.07 8.51 -13.28
N ASP A 88 -8.41 9.28 -14.15
CA ASP A 88 -7.30 8.78 -14.96
C ASP A 88 -6.10 8.38 -14.09
N PHE A 89 -5.89 9.08 -12.98
CA PHE A 89 -4.89 8.69 -11.99
C PHE A 89 -5.19 7.30 -11.41
N ILE A 90 -6.41 7.05 -10.90
CA ILE A 90 -6.77 5.73 -10.36
C ILE A 90 -6.61 4.62 -11.40
N ILE A 91 -7.11 4.83 -12.62
CA ILE A 91 -6.96 3.87 -13.72
C ILE A 91 -5.48 3.58 -13.99
N SER A 92 -4.66 4.63 -14.08
CA SER A 92 -3.23 4.50 -14.37
C SER A 92 -2.48 3.80 -13.24
N VAL A 93 -2.85 4.04 -11.98
CA VAL A 93 -2.25 3.37 -10.83
C VAL A 93 -2.54 1.88 -10.88
N PHE A 94 -3.80 1.48 -11.09
CA PHE A 94 -4.12 0.05 -11.26
C PHE A 94 -3.41 -0.54 -12.49
N ALA A 95 -3.36 0.17 -13.62
CA ALA A 95 -2.65 -0.31 -14.80
C ALA A 95 -1.15 -0.56 -14.54
N LYS A 96 -0.54 0.23 -13.65
CA LYS A 96 0.86 0.12 -13.23
C LYS A 96 1.10 -0.88 -12.10
N MET A 97 0.07 -1.40 -11.43
CA MET A 97 0.25 -2.48 -10.47
C MET A 97 0.74 -3.76 -11.16
N ASN A 98 1.54 -4.54 -10.45
CA ASN A 98 2.21 -5.73 -10.95
C ASN A 98 1.52 -7.00 -10.43
N SER A 99 0.89 -7.73 -11.35
CA SER A 99 0.18 -8.97 -11.04
C SER A 99 1.07 -10.01 -10.35
N LYS A 100 2.33 -10.15 -10.78
CA LYS A 100 3.27 -11.12 -10.21
C LYS A 100 3.66 -10.77 -8.78
N VAL A 101 3.80 -9.48 -8.46
CA VAL A 101 4.06 -9.03 -7.08
C VAL A 101 2.87 -9.37 -6.19
N LEU A 102 1.65 -9.13 -6.66
CA LEU A 102 0.43 -9.46 -5.93
C LEU A 102 0.27 -10.98 -5.73
N GLN A 103 0.46 -11.78 -6.79
CA GLN A 103 0.37 -13.24 -6.75
C GLN A 103 1.41 -13.88 -5.80
N LYS A 104 2.64 -13.34 -5.78
CA LYS A 104 3.74 -13.88 -4.98
C LYS A 104 3.86 -13.24 -3.59
N SER A 105 2.98 -12.30 -3.25
CA SER A 105 3.02 -11.62 -1.95
C SER A 105 2.72 -12.60 -0.81
N LEU A 106 3.58 -12.57 0.21
CA LEU A 106 3.35 -13.29 1.47
C LEU A 106 2.44 -12.51 2.43
N GLY A 107 2.00 -11.30 2.06
CA GLY A 107 1.04 -10.52 2.80
C GLY A 107 -0.38 -11.07 2.64
N VAL A 108 -0.58 -12.34 3.00
CA VAL A 108 -1.87 -13.04 2.96
C VAL A 108 -2.40 -13.30 4.38
N GLY A 109 -3.71 -13.23 4.55
CA GLY A 109 -4.37 -13.59 5.80
C GLY A 109 -4.58 -15.09 5.96
N ASN A 110 -5.16 -15.50 7.09
CA ASN A 110 -5.55 -16.90 7.33
C ASN A 110 -6.65 -17.40 6.35
N ASP A 111 -7.31 -16.47 5.67
CA ASP A 111 -8.27 -16.71 4.59
C ASP A 111 -7.59 -16.97 3.23
N CYS A 112 -6.25 -17.00 3.20
CA CYS A 112 -5.41 -17.07 1.99
C CYS A 112 -5.66 -15.89 1.02
N LEU A 113 -6.22 -14.78 1.49
CA LEU A 113 -6.46 -13.58 0.71
C LEU A 113 -5.41 -12.53 1.01
N LEU A 114 -5.01 -11.73 0.01
CA LEU A 114 -4.10 -10.61 0.22
C LEU A 114 -4.64 -9.67 1.29
N LEU A 115 -3.81 -9.31 2.26
CA LEU A 115 -4.12 -8.31 3.27
C LEU A 115 -4.25 -6.94 2.61
N GLU A 116 -5.08 -6.06 3.18
CA GLU A 116 -5.23 -4.66 2.75
C GLU A 116 -3.86 -3.97 2.59
N ARG A 117 -2.91 -4.29 3.48
CA ARG A 117 -1.56 -3.71 3.41
C ARG A 117 -0.80 -4.10 2.15
N ALA A 118 -0.96 -5.30 1.62
CA ALA A 118 -0.31 -5.69 0.36
C ALA A 118 -0.81 -4.81 -0.80
N TRP A 119 -2.12 -4.54 -0.83
CA TRP A 119 -2.73 -3.63 -1.80
C TRP A 119 -2.24 -2.18 -1.65
N GLN A 120 -2.21 -1.66 -0.41
CA GLN A 120 -1.70 -0.31 -0.14
C GLN A 120 -0.26 -0.13 -0.61
N MET A 121 0.59 -1.12 -0.36
CA MET A 121 2.00 -1.07 -0.74
C MET A 121 2.20 -1.05 -2.26
N GLU A 122 1.43 -1.88 -2.97
CA GLU A 122 1.48 -1.92 -4.42
C GLU A 122 0.85 -0.68 -5.05
N PHE A 123 -0.23 -0.15 -4.46
CA PHE A 123 -0.84 1.11 -4.85
C PHE A 123 0.14 2.27 -4.69
N TYR A 124 0.84 2.34 -3.56
CA TYR A 124 1.89 3.33 -3.35
C TYR A 124 2.96 3.23 -4.44
N ARG A 125 3.55 2.04 -4.65
CA ARG A 125 4.59 1.82 -5.66
C ARG A 125 4.14 2.28 -7.05
N ALA A 126 2.95 1.86 -7.48
CA ALA A 126 2.38 2.23 -8.77
C ALA A 126 2.03 3.73 -8.85
N SER A 127 1.52 4.34 -7.78
CA SER A 127 1.26 5.78 -7.73
C SER A 127 2.51 6.62 -7.95
N MET A 128 3.65 6.15 -7.44
CA MET A 128 4.94 6.80 -7.67
C MET A 128 5.36 6.73 -9.15
N GLN A 129 4.93 5.74 -9.94
CA GLN A 129 5.19 5.68 -11.38
C GLN A 129 4.28 6.63 -12.17
N VAL A 130 3.06 6.86 -11.69
CA VAL A 130 2.04 7.67 -12.37
C VAL A 130 2.20 9.17 -12.10
N LEU A 131 2.59 9.53 -10.86
CA LEU A 131 2.74 10.92 -10.45
C LEU A 131 3.95 11.60 -11.13
N PRO A 132 3.90 12.93 -11.31
CA PRO A 132 5.07 13.72 -11.72
C PRO A 132 6.28 13.48 -10.81
N ALA A 133 7.48 13.72 -11.32
CA ALA A 133 8.73 13.34 -10.64
C ALA A 133 8.93 14.01 -9.26
N ASP A 134 8.40 15.22 -9.09
CA ASP A 134 8.46 16.02 -7.88
C ASP A 134 7.25 15.84 -6.96
N ILE A 135 6.28 15.02 -7.36
CA ILE A 135 5.05 14.77 -6.60
C ILE A 135 5.04 13.36 -6.02
N TYR A 136 4.55 13.26 -4.79
CA TYR A 136 4.55 12.04 -3.98
C TYR A 136 3.15 11.81 -3.41
N ALA A 137 2.71 10.55 -3.41
CA ALA A 137 1.59 10.14 -2.58
C ALA A 137 2.08 10.06 -1.13
N SER A 138 1.59 10.94 -0.26
CA SER A 138 1.92 10.91 1.16
C SER A 138 1.10 9.82 1.84
N VAL A 139 1.74 8.98 2.65
CA VAL A 139 1.09 7.87 3.37
C VAL A 139 0.75 8.26 4.81
N ASP A 140 -0.28 7.64 5.37
CA ASP A 140 -0.69 7.82 6.78
C ASP A 140 -0.88 9.32 7.14
N VAL A 141 -1.72 10.02 6.38
CA VAL A 141 -1.87 11.47 6.46
C VAL A 141 -3.02 11.85 7.39
N GLY A 142 -2.72 12.64 8.42
CA GLY A 142 -3.74 13.11 9.35
C GLY A 142 -3.29 14.26 10.25
N ALA A 143 -2.20 14.06 10.98
CA ALA A 143 -1.72 15.01 12.00
C ALA A 143 -1.50 16.44 11.45
N VAL A 144 -0.96 16.56 10.24
CA VAL A 144 -0.72 17.87 9.59
C VAL A 144 -2.01 18.66 9.33
N PHE A 145 -3.14 17.95 9.19
CA PHE A 145 -4.46 18.54 9.00
C PHE A 145 -5.26 18.62 10.32
N GLY A 146 -4.69 18.21 11.45
CA GLY A 146 -5.40 18.11 12.72
C GLY A 146 -6.52 17.06 12.71
N SER A 147 -6.35 15.98 11.95
CA SER A 147 -7.27 14.83 11.91
C SER A 147 -6.99 13.87 13.05
N GLU A 148 -8.04 13.27 13.61
CA GLU A 148 -7.95 12.20 14.62
C GLU A 148 -7.62 10.82 14.01
N GLY A 149 -7.62 10.73 12.67
CA GLY A 149 -7.25 9.51 11.94
C GLY A 149 -6.25 9.78 10.83
N TYR A 150 -5.73 8.69 10.29
CA TYR A 150 -4.75 8.68 9.22
C TYR A 150 -5.37 8.11 7.96
N LEU A 151 -5.46 8.95 6.93
CA LEU A 151 -5.85 8.55 5.58
C LEU A 151 -4.70 7.78 4.93
N ASP A 152 -5.02 6.75 4.14
CA ASP A 152 -4.00 5.91 3.50
C ASP A 152 -3.11 6.70 2.54
N PHE A 153 -3.68 7.53 1.67
CA PHE A 153 -2.90 8.33 0.71
C PHE A 153 -3.45 9.75 0.52
N TYR A 154 -2.54 10.72 0.43
CA TYR A 154 -2.83 12.09 0.04
C TYR A 154 -1.82 12.61 -0.98
N VAL A 155 -2.29 13.14 -2.12
CA VAL A 155 -1.43 13.79 -3.14
C VAL A 155 -1.45 15.29 -2.89
N ASN A 156 -0.34 15.81 -2.34
CA ASN A 156 -0.22 17.20 -1.90
C ASN A 156 0.40 18.09 -2.99
N ASP A 157 -0.41 18.45 -3.99
CA ASP A 157 -0.07 19.44 -5.01
C ASP A 157 -1.31 20.26 -5.40
N GLN A 158 -1.35 20.84 -6.61
CA GLN A 158 -2.53 21.58 -7.05
C GLN A 158 -3.81 20.72 -7.13
N ARG A 159 -3.72 19.39 -7.08
CA ARG A 159 -4.84 18.46 -7.17
C ARG A 159 -5.46 18.12 -5.81
N ASN A 160 -4.69 18.08 -4.73
CA ASN A 160 -5.16 17.77 -3.36
C ASN A 160 -6.11 16.56 -3.34
N TRP A 161 -5.63 15.39 -3.75
CA TRP A 161 -6.44 14.17 -3.79
C TRP A 161 -6.30 13.35 -2.51
N ALA A 162 -7.41 12.87 -1.97
CA ALA A 162 -7.47 12.02 -0.79
C ALA A 162 -8.01 10.62 -1.14
N ILE A 163 -7.29 9.57 -0.77
CA ILE A 163 -7.64 8.19 -1.14
C ILE A 163 -7.53 7.29 0.10
N GLU A 164 -8.55 6.49 0.33
CA GLU A 164 -8.55 5.41 1.32
C GLU A 164 -8.76 4.08 0.61
N LEU A 165 -7.96 3.07 0.95
CA LEU A 165 -8.15 1.72 0.42
C LEU A 165 -8.81 0.85 1.49
N LEU A 166 -9.78 0.07 1.06
CA LEU A 166 -10.40 -0.97 1.87
C LEU A 166 -10.22 -2.32 1.19
N ARG A 167 -10.32 -3.40 1.99
CA ARG A 167 -10.40 -4.77 1.49
C ARG A 167 -11.76 -5.38 1.77
N ASP A 168 -12.41 -5.90 0.73
CA ASP A 168 -13.56 -6.81 0.84
C ASP A 168 -14.76 -6.26 1.65
N GLY A 169 -14.94 -4.94 1.63
CA GLY A 169 -15.93 -4.21 2.41
C GLY A 169 -15.65 -4.19 3.91
N ASP A 170 -14.46 -4.58 4.36
CA ASP A 170 -14.07 -4.42 5.75
C ASP A 170 -14.08 -2.93 6.11
N LYS A 171 -14.70 -2.62 7.25
CA LYS A 171 -14.90 -1.24 7.74
C LYS A 171 -15.63 -0.31 6.78
N LEU A 172 -16.32 -0.85 5.77
CA LEU A 172 -17.14 -0.05 4.86
C LEU A 172 -18.22 0.71 5.65
N GLN A 173 -18.79 0.11 6.70
CA GLN A 173 -19.75 0.79 7.59
C GLN A 173 -19.15 1.99 8.36
N GLU A 174 -17.83 2.13 8.40
CA GLU A 174 -17.14 3.30 8.97
C GLU A 174 -17.05 4.49 8.01
N HIS A 175 -17.85 4.51 6.93
CA HIS A 175 -18.00 5.67 6.04
C HIS A 175 -18.29 7.00 6.75
N GLN A 176 -18.77 6.96 8.00
CA GLN A 176 -18.89 8.15 8.85
C GLN A 176 -17.58 8.93 8.98
N ARG A 177 -16.42 8.28 8.81
CA ARG A 177 -15.10 8.96 8.77
C ARG A 177 -15.02 10.07 7.70
N PHE A 178 -15.74 9.93 6.59
CA PHE A 178 -15.74 10.89 5.47
C PHE A 178 -16.92 11.88 5.50
N GLN A 179 -17.74 11.85 6.55
CA GLN A 179 -18.83 12.81 6.72
C GLN A 179 -18.32 14.16 7.22
N LYS A 180 -19.19 15.18 7.19
CA LYS A 180 -18.88 16.57 7.57
C LYS A 180 -18.29 16.69 8.99
N ASP A 181 -18.71 15.83 9.91
CA ASP A 181 -18.22 15.76 11.30
C ASP A 181 -17.45 14.44 11.55
N GLY A 182 -17.05 13.78 10.47
CA GLY A 182 -16.30 12.53 10.47
C GLY A 182 -14.84 12.71 10.86
N ARG A 183 -14.20 11.59 11.19
CA ARG A 183 -12.77 11.53 11.57
C ARG A 183 -11.83 12.25 10.59
N TYR A 184 -12.14 12.24 9.29
CA TYR A 184 -11.33 12.87 8.24
C TYR A 184 -11.87 14.24 7.79
N ALA A 185 -12.87 14.80 8.46
CA ALA A 185 -13.47 16.07 8.08
C ALA A 185 -12.44 17.20 7.92
N SER A 186 -11.39 17.23 8.76
CA SER A 186 -10.33 18.23 8.67
C SER A 186 -9.44 18.06 7.43
N ILE A 187 -9.23 16.83 6.95
CA ILE A 187 -8.52 16.53 5.69
C ILE A 187 -9.39 16.94 4.49
N LEU A 188 -10.68 16.57 4.52
CA LEU A 188 -11.62 16.79 3.42
C LEU A 188 -11.92 18.28 3.17
N LYS A 189 -11.62 19.18 4.12
CA LYS A 189 -11.66 20.64 3.89
C LYS A 189 -10.67 21.10 2.82
N TYR A 190 -9.59 20.38 2.61
CA TYR A 190 -8.52 20.74 1.67
C TYR A 190 -8.51 19.85 0.41
N ALA A 191 -9.07 18.64 0.52
CA ALA A 191 -9.17 17.73 -0.61
C ALA A 191 -10.12 18.28 -1.68
N LYS A 192 -9.68 18.31 -2.95
CA LYS A 192 -10.54 18.71 -4.08
C LYS A 192 -11.38 17.54 -4.60
N GLU A 193 -10.80 16.35 -4.59
CA GLU A 193 -11.46 15.10 -4.91
C GLU A 193 -11.00 14.02 -3.94
N TRP A 194 -11.87 13.08 -3.65
CA TRP A 194 -11.55 11.95 -2.80
C TRP A 194 -12.36 10.72 -3.18
N ALA A 195 -11.84 9.54 -2.84
CA ALA A 195 -12.55 8.29 -3.01
C ALA A 195 -12.15 7.26 -1.96
N ILE A 196 -13.11 6.43 -1.58
CA ILE A 196 -12.85 5.16 -0.93
C ILE A 196 -12.77 4.10 -2.03
N ILE A 197 -11.68 3.35 -2.07
CA ILE A 197 -11.47 2.29 -3.06
C ILE A 197 -11.56 0.96 -2.34
N ASP A 198 -12.68 0.27 -2.50
CA ASP A 198 -12.91 -1.04 -1.91
C ASP A 198 -12.47 -2.13 -2.88
N ILE A 199 -11.30 -2.73 -2.61
CA ILE A 199 -10.73 -3.81 -3.42
C ILE A 199 -11.32 -5.12 -2.95
N ARG A 200 -12.04 -5.78 -3.86
CA ARG A 200 -12.83 -6.97 -3.57
C ARG A 200 -12.27 -8.17 -4.30
N ASN A 201 -12.15 -9.26 -3.56
CA ASN A 201 -11.85 -10.56 -4.12
C ASN A 201 -12.99 -11.01 -5.05
N SER A 202 -12.64 -11.72 -6.13
CA SER A 202 -13.58 -12.29 -7.10
C SER A 202 -14.75 -13.03 -6.46
N LYS A 203 -14.53 -13.71 -5.33
CA LYS A 203 -15.52 -14.53 -4.62
C LYS A 203 -16.59 -13.71 -3.88
N LYS A 204 -16.30 -12.45 -3.51
CA LYS A 204 -17.25 -11.60 -2.79
C LYS A 204 -18.20 -10.82 -3.70
N GLY A 205 -17.85 -10.66 -4.99
CA GLY A 205 -18.62 -9.86 -5.95
C GLY A 205 -18.82 -8.39 -5.52
N PRO A 206 -19.51 -7.57 -6.32
CA PRO A 206 -19.90 -6.23 -5.92
C PRO A 206 -20.99 -6.29 -4.84
N PRO A 207 -21.04 -5.33 -3.88
CA PRO A 207 -22.13 -5.30 -2.91
C PRO A 207 -23.46 -4.95 -3.58
N GLU A 208 -24.56 -5.43 -2.97
CA GLU A 208 -25.93 -5.15 -3.45
C GLU A 208 -26.28 -3.65 -3.41
N GLN A 209 -25.78 -2.94 -2.39
CA GLN A 209 -25.94 -1.49 -2.24
C GLN A 209 -24.58 -0.81 -2.40
N LYS A 210 -24.48 0.07 -3.40
CA LYS A 210 -23.28 0.84 -3.67
C LYS A 210 -23.23 2.09 -2.80
N GLY A 211 -22.08 2.33 -2.16
CA GLY A 211 -21.78 3.59 -1.50
C GLY A 211 -21.64 4.73 -2.52
N LYS A 212 -22.09 5.94 -2.16
CA LYS A 212 -22.09 7.11 -3.05
C LYS A 212 -20.69 7.62 -3.40
N ASP A 213 -19.70 7.31 -2.57
CA ASP A 213 -18.31 7.80 -2.71
C ASP A 213 -17.30 6.63 -2.74
N VAL A 214 -17.78 5.44 -3.14
CA VAL A 214 -16.99 4.21 -3.15
C VAL A 214 -16.78 3.75 -4.59
N ILE A 215 -15.51 3.58 -4.96
CA ILE A 215 -15.10 2.88 -6.16
C ILE A 215 -14.87 1.43 -5.77
N TYR A 216 -15.65 0.51 -6.36
CA TYR A 216 -15.45 -0.92 -6.15
C TYR A 216 -14.47 -1.45 -7.19
N VAL A 217 -13.47 -2.18 -6.74
CA VAL A 217 -12.45 -2.79 -7.59
C VAL A 217 -12.59 -4.30 -7.50
N LEU A 218 -13.17 -4.91 -8.52
CA LEU A 218 -13.32 -6.37 -8.57
C LEU A 218 -12.06 -6.96 -9.18
N CYS A 219 -11.27 -7.66 -8.36
CA CYS A 219 -10.03 -8.29 -8.81
C CYS A 219 -10.30 -9.65 -9.45
N ALA A 220 -9.67 -9.89 -10.61
CA ALA A 220 -9.62 -11.23 -11.20
C ALA A 220 -8.84 -12.19 -10.29
N GLU A 221 -9.19 -13.48 -10.32
CA GLU A 221 -8.56 -14.51 -9.47
C GLU A 221 -7.06 -14.63 -9.66
N ASN A 222 -6.60 -14.40 -10.88
CA ASN A 222 -5.18 -14.44 -11.25
C ASN A 222 -4.47 -13.09 -11.05
N PHE A 223 -5.13 -12.06 -10.52
CA PHE A 223 -4.58 -10.71 -10.37
C PHE A 223 -4.07 -10.08 -11.67
N GLU A 224 -4.48 -10.55 -12.85
CA GLU A 224 -4.04 -9.96 -14.13
C GLU A 224 -4.85 -8.73 -14.52
N SER A 225 -6.06 -8.59 -13.97
CA SER A 225 -6.92 -7.45 -14.26
C SER A 225 -7.86 -7.13 -13.10
N VAL A 226 -8.39 -5.91 -13.15
CA VAL A 226 -9.45 -5.43 -12.26
C VAL A 226 -10.57 -4.79 -13.07
N GLN A 227 -11.79 -4.89 -12.57
CA GLN A 227 -12.91 -4.07 -13.02
C GLN A 227 -13.20 -2.99 -11.98
N LEU A 228 -13.04 -1.73 -12.38
CA LEU A 228 -13.43 -0.56 -11.60
C LEU A 228 -14.92 -0.29 -11.82
N ILE A 229 -15.67 -0.09 -10.74
CA ILE A 229 -17.09 0.24 -10.77
C ILE A 229 -17.28 1.52 -9.95
N TYR A 230 -17.67 2.59 -10.62
CA TYR A 230 -17.84 3.91 -10.02
C TYR A 230 -19.24 4.10 -9.41
N PRO A 231 -19.43 5.11 -8.54
CA PRO A 231 -20.73 5.38 -7.91
C PRO A 231 -21.86 5.66 -8.91
N ASP A 232 -21.55 6.29 -10.04
CA ASP A 232 -22.50 6.56 -11.13
C ASP A 232 -22.89 5.31 -11.94
N GLY A 233 -22.28 4.16 -11.64
CA GLY A 233 -22.51 2.89 -12.32
C GLY A 233 -21.61 2.64 -13.52
N ASN A 234 -20.80 3.61 -13.94
CA ASN A 234 -19.81 3.41 -14.99
C ASN A 234 -18.80 2.34 -14.58
N LYS A 235 -18.21 1.69 -15.59
CA LYS A 235 -17.24 0.62 -15.38
C LYS A 235 -16.04 0.80 -16.31
N ASP A 236 -14.86 0.57 -15.78
CA ASP A 236 -13.62 0.47 -16.57
C ASP A 236 -12.97 -0.89 -16.30
N HIS A 237 -12.44 -1.52 -17.35
CA HIS A 237 -11.63 -2.74 -17.24
C HIS A 237 -10.17 -2.37 -17.38
N VAL A 238 -9.34 -2.77 -16.41
CA VAL A 238 -7.93 -2.39 -16.34
C VAL A 238 -7.07 -3.63 -16.20
N GLN A 239 -6.10 -3.80 -17.10
CA GLN A 239 -5.07 -4.85 -16.99
C GLN A 239 -3.98 -4.39 -16.03
N LEU A 240 -3.55 -5.25 -15.11
CA LEU A 240 -2.44 -5.00 -14.19
C LEU A 240 -1.13 -5.34 -14.91
N LEU A 241 -0.63 -4.41 -15.72
CA LEU A 241 0.47 -4.64 -16.66
C LEU A 241 1.83 -4.74 -15.96
N GLY A 242 1.97 -4.12 -14.78
CA GLY A 242 3.27 -3.87 -14.18
C GLY A 242 4.18 -3.07 -15.13
N GLU A 243 5.49 -3.21 -14.93
CA GLU A 243 6.47 -2.89 -15.98
C GLU A 243 7.00 -4.23 -16.49
N GLU A 244 7.03 -4.41 -17.83
CA GLU A 244 7.81 -5.51 -18.42
C GLU A 244 9.25 -5.34 -17.93
N GLU A 245 9.75 -6.39 -17.27
CA GLU A 245 11.06 -6.46 -16.64
C GLU A 245 11.33 -5.36 -15.60
N ASN A 246 11.09 -5.71 -14.32
CA ASN A 246 12.17 -5.45 -13.37
C ASN A 246 13.44 -6.01 -14.02
N SER A 247 14.36 -5.13 -14.41
CA SER A 247 15.68 -5.44 -14.97
C SER A 247 16.59 -6.00 -13.86
N LEU A 248 16.12 -7.09 -13.28
CA LEU A 248 16.81 -8.02 -12.43
C LEU A 248 16.39 -9.35 -13.04
N GLY A 249 17.09 -9.78 -14.09
CA GLY A 249 16.94 -11.08 -14.75
C GLY A 249 17.30 -12.24 -13.81
N TYR A 250 16.61 -12.30 -12.68
CA TYR A 250 16.73 -13.31 -11.65
C TYR A 250 15.37 -13.97 -11.51
N ASP A 251 15.34 -15.24 -11.87
CA ASP A 251 14.21 -16.09 -11.56
C ASP A 251 14.18 -16.31 -10.04
N ILE A 252 13.11 -15.83 -9.42
CA ILE A 252 12.85 -15.98 -7.98
C ILE A 252 12.66 -17.46 -7.58
N SER A 253 12.57 -18.38 -8.55
CA SER A 253 12.63 -19.83 -8.34
C SER A 253 14.04 -20.35 -8.00
N GLU A 254 15.10 -19.60 -8.33
CA GLU A 254 16.50 -20.02 -8.07
C GLU A 254 16.93 -19.83 -6.60
N PHE A 255 16.08 -19.26 -5.74
CA PHE A 255 16.39 -18.95 -4.34
C PHE A 255 15.63 -19.79 -3.31
N PHE A 256 15.01 -20.90 -3.73
CA PHE A 256 14.32 -21.83 -2.82
C PHE A 256 14.79 -23.28 -3.04
N ILE A 257 15.84 -23.66 -2.28
CA ILE A 257 15.96 -24.99 -1.66
C ILE A 257 15.68 -24.80 -0.18
#